data_AF-A0A916H0R4-F1
#
_entry.id   AF-A0A916H0R4-F1
#
_cell.length_a   1.000
_cell.length_b   1.000
_cell.length_c   1.000
_cell.angle_alpha   90.00
_cell.angle_beta   90.00
_cell.angle_gamma   90.00
#
_symmetry.space_group_name_H-M   'P 1'
#
loop_
_entity.id
_entity.type
_entity.pdbx_description
1 polymer ?
#
loop_
_entity_poly.entity_id
_entity_poly.type
_entity_poly.pdbx_seq_one_letter_code
_entity_poly.pdbx_strand_id
1 'polypeptide(L)'
;MKKNIILVAIFVMSLCICACSKAPKCSDSEVTSLTLSIVKDILLEELANNKDGSYVLDTNDAYDYEMFISNTMGKRNTWEKLKQSKTPSVVEYVKNMESKMEKLKLESIRASSKDDTLKKCNCEADVKIVDNDTVVDVMSVKYTAQKTEDGKLRVEVDKSSFE
;
A
#
# COMPACT_ATOMS: atom_id res chain seq x y z
N MET A 1 -31.85 7.10 -54.77
CA MET A 1 -31.43 7.57 -53.42
C MET A 1 -31.21 6.37 -52.50
N LYS A 2 -30.09 5.64 -52.61
CA LYS A 2 -29.80 4.42 -51.81
C LYS A 2 -28.30 4.20 -51.54
N LYS A 3 -27.46 5.25 -51.57
CA LYS A 3 -25.99 5.11 -51.50
C LYS A 3 -25.35 5.55 -50.17
N ASN A 4 -26.12 6.04 -49.20
CA ASN A 4 -25.53 6.68 -48.00
C ASN A 4 -25.70 5.89 -46.69
N ILE A 5 -26.27 4.67 -46.72
CA ILE A 5 -26.51 3.87 -45.49
C ILE A 5 -25.35 2.91 -45.17
N ILE A 6 -24.51 2.57 -46.15
CA ILE A 6 -23.43 1.58 -45.97
C ILE A 6 -22.24 2.14 -45.17
N LEU A 7 -22.08 3.47 -45.10
CA LEU A 7 -20.93 4.10 -44.43
C LEU A 7 -21.06 4.20 -42.89
N VAL A 8 -22.26 4.00 -42.33
CA VAL A 8 -22.49 4.08 -40.87
C VAL A 8 -22.20 2.76 -40.16
N ALA A 9 -22.26 1.63 -40.88
CA ALA A 9 -22.04 0.30 -40.29
C ALA A 9 -20.55 -0.01 -39.99
N ILE A 10 -19.61 0.67 -40.65
CA ILE A 10 -18.16 0.43 -40.46
C ILE A 10 -17.60 1.20 -39.24
N PHE A 11 -18.28 2.27 -38.80
CA PHE A 11 -17.81 3.06 -37.65
C PHE A 11 -18.18 2.44 -36.29
N VAL A 12 -19.19 1.57 -36.25
CA VAL A 12 -19.66 0.93 -35.00
C VAL A 12 -18.86 -0.33 -34.64
N MET A 13 -18.15 -0.94 -35.60
CA MET A 13 -17.39 -2.18 -35.39
C MET A 13 -15.96 -1.96 -34.87
N SER A 14 -15.52 -0.71 -34.72
CA SER A 14 -14.19 -0.35 -34.20
C SER A 14 -14.11 -0.18 -32.67
N LEU A 15 -15.21 -0.40 -31.94
CA LEU A 15 -15.25 -0.31 -30.47
C LEU A 15 -14.99 -1.63 -29.74
N CYS A 16 -14.84 -2.74 -30.47
CA CYS A 16 -14.29 -3.99 -29.93
C CYS A 16 -12.75 -3.98 -29.98
N ILE A 17 -12.13 -2.93 -29.45
CA ILE A 17 -10.72 -3.00 -29.06
C ILE A 17 -10.71 -3.92 -27.86
N CYS A 18 -10.53 -5.21 -28.11
CA CYS A 18 -10.17 -6.21 -27.11
C CYS A 18 -8.90 -5.71 -26.42
N ALA A 19 -9.07 -4.90 -25.37
CA ALA A 19 -8.07 -4.65 -24.36
C ALA A 19 -7.92 -5.97 -23.59
N CYS A 20 -7.30 -6.96 -24.24
CA CYS A 20 -6.64 -8.07 -23.56
C CYS A 20 -5.52 -7.46 -22.72
N SER A 21 -5.90 -6.86 -21.59
CA SER A 21 -4.98 -6.34 -20.61
C SER A 21 -4.20 -7.53 -20.06
N LYS A 22 -2.91 -7.60 -20.41
CA LYS A 22 -1.98 -8.58 -19.84
C LYS A 22 -1.89 -8.36 -18.33
N ALA A 23 -1.36 -9.36 -17.61
CA ALA A 23 -1.11 -9.19 -16.18
C ALA A 23 -0.20 -7.96 -15.95
N PRO A 24 -0.45 -7.17 -14.88
CA PRO A 24 0.39 -6.02 -14.55
C PRO A 24 1.81 -6.49 -14.21
N LYS A 25 2.82 -5.67 -14.48
CA LYS A 25 4.19 -5.97 -14.06
C LYS A 25 4.37 -5.51 -12.62
N CYS A 26 5.13 -6.28 -11.83
CA CYS A 26 5.44 -5.94 -10.45
C CYS A 26 6.12 -4.57 -10.31
N SER A 27 6.90 -4.18 -11.32
CA SER A 27 7.64 -2.92 -11.39
C SER A 27 6.86 -1.77 -12.04
N ASP A 28 5.59 -1.95 -12.41
CA ASP A 28 4.78 -0.86 -12.95
C ASP A 28 4.56 0.19 -11.85
N SER A 29 4.73 1.48 -12.17
CA SER A 29 4.70 2.56 -11.18
C SER A 29 3.39 2.63 -10.37
N GLU A 30 2.26 2.31 -11.01
CA GLU A 30 0.95 2.22 -10.34
C GLU A 30 0.92 1.09 -9.30
N VAL A 31 1.48 -0.08 -9.65
CA VAL A 31 1.61 -1.23 -8.76
C VAL A 31 2.51 -0.90 -7.58
N THR A 32 3.68 -0.32 -7.83
CA THR A 32 4.64 0.01 -6.76
C THR A 32 4.10 1.07 -5.83
N SER A 33 3.42 2.10 -6.36
CA SER A 33 2.83 3.17 -5.55
C SER A 33 1.71 2.64 -4.66
N LEU A 34 0.83 1.80 -5.21
CA LEU A 34 -0.26 1.20 -4.45
C LEU A 34 0.26 0.21 -3.40
N THR A 35 1.26 -0.61 -3.76
CA THR A 35 1.92 -1.54 -2.82
C THR A 35 2.53 -0.76 -1.66
N LEU A 36 3.31 0.28 -1.94
CA LEU A 36 3.94 1.09 -0.90
C LEU A 36 2.91 1.77 0.01
N SER A 37 1.80 2.27 -0.54
CA SER A 37 0.70 2.82 0.26
C SER A 37 0.10 1.79 1.22
N ILE A 38 -0.16 0.57 0.74
CA ILE A 38 -0.72 -0.52 1.58
C ILE A 38 0.29 -0.92 2.67
N VAL A 39 1.57 -1.02 2.32
CA VAL A 39 2.63 -1.33 3.29
C VAL A 39 2.72 -0.26 4.38
N LYS A 40 2.67 1.04 4.02
CA LYS A 40 2.61 2.14 5.00
C LYS A 40 1.45 1.97 5.96
N ASP A 41 0.26 1.68 5.45
CA ASP A 41 -0.94 1.51 6.28
C ASP A 41 -0.83 0.31 7.23
N ILE A 42 -0.29 -0.82 6.74
CA ILE A 42 -0.03 -2.01 7.58
C ILE A 42 0.96 -1.67 8.70
N LEU A 43 2.10 -1.07 8.36
CA LEU A 43 3.13 -0.71 9.35
C LEU A 43 2.60 0.27 10.40
N LEU A 44 1.81 1.26 10.00
CA LEU A 44 1.17 2.21 10.91
C LEU A 44 0.14 1.52 11.82
N GLU A 45 -0.61 0.56 11.30
CA GLU A 45 -1.55 -0.25 12.10
C GLU A 45 -0.80 -1.13 13.11
N GLU A 46 0.27 -1.81 12.70
CA GLU A 46 1.10 -2.62 13.60
C GLU A 46 1.76 -1.78 14.70
N LEU A 47 2.35 -0.63 14.34
CA LEU A 47 2.92 0.31 15.32
C LEU A 47 1.87 0.84 16.29
N ALA A 48 0.67 1.14 15.80
CA ALA A 48 -0.42 1.62 16.64
C ALA A 48 -0.98 0.52 17.56
N ASN A 49 -0.86 -0.76 17.19
CA ASN A 49 -1.38 -1.89 17.96
C ASN A 49 -0.31 -2.58 18.84
N ASN A 50 0.97 -2.24 18.66
CA ASN A 50 2.05 -2.79 19.46
C ASN A 50 1.90 -2.35 20.92
N LYS A 51 1.54 -3.32 21.78
CA LYS A 51 1.23 -3.10 23.19
C LYS A 51 2.47 -3.01 24.07
N ASP A 52 3.64 -3.44 23.57
CA ASP A 52 4.84 -3.54 24.39
C ASP A 52 5.53 -2.18 24.60
N GLY A 53 5.03 -1.10 24.00
CA GLY A 53 5.57 0.26 24.18
C GLY A 53 7.03 0.42 23.71
N SER A 54 7.66 -0.65 23.22
CA SER A 54 9.11 -0.74 23.03
C SER A 54 9.64 0.05 21.84
N TYR A 55 8.75 0.42 20.91
CA TYR A 55 9.04 1.34 19.80
C TYR A 55 8.70 2.80 20.10
N VAL A 56 8.16 3.09 21.29
CA VAL A 56 7.77 4.44 21.69
C VAL A 56 8.98 5.17 22.26
N LEU A 57 9.48 6.10 21.45
CA LEU A 57 10.09 7.39 21.79
C LEU A 57 10.98 7.45 23.05
N ASP A 58 12.25 7.79 22.81
CA ASP A 58 13.24 8.14 23.82
C ASP A 58 12.71 9.23 24.78
N THR A 59 12.17 8.78 25.91
CA THR A 59 11.96 9.45 27.20
C THR A 59 10.91 10.57 27.31
N ASN A 60 10.08 10.45 28.36
CA ASN A 60 9.01 11.32 28.88
C ASN A 60 7.60 11.26 28.23
N ASP A 61 7.44 11.01 26.93
CA ASP A 61 6.10 10.96 26.30
C ASP A 61 5.42 9.58 26.36
N ALA A 62 6.15 8.53 26.76
CA ALA A 62 5.64 7.17 26.82
C ALA A 62 4.47 7.00 27.83
N TYR A 63 4.47 7.76 28.94
CA TYR A 63 3.46 7.62 30.00
C TYR A 63 2.08 8.14 29.58
N ASP A 64 2.02 9.30 28.91
CA ASP A 64 0.77 9.85 28.38
C ASP A 64 0.24 9.03 27.21
N TYR A 65 1.14 8.45 26.41
CA TYR A 65 0.78 7.55 25.31
C TYR A 65 0.21 6.22 25.81
N GLU A 66 0.87 5.56 26.77
CA GLU A 66 0.37 4.32 27.39
C GLU A 66 -1.00 4.51 28.04
N MET A 67 -1.22 5.63 28.74
CA MET A 67 -2.50 5.94 29.39
C MET A 67 -3.63 6.24 28.39
N PHE A 68 -3.31 6.87 27.25
CA PHE A 68 -4.26 7.07 26.16
C PHE A 68 -4.62 5.74 25.50
N ILE A 69 -3.61 4.91 25.23
CA ILE A 69 -3.75 3.61 24.61
C ILE A 69 -4.55 2.64 25.48
N SER A 70 -4.23 2.54 26.77
CA SER A 70 -4.93 1.64 27.71
C SER A 70 -6.43 1.92 27.79
N ASN A 71 -6.84 3.18 27.60
CA ASN A 71 -8.23 3.61 27.66
C ASN A 71 -8.98 3.55 26.32
N THR A 72 -8.28 3.44 25.18
CA THR A 72 -8.89 3.45 23.84
C THR A 72 -8.83 2.12 23.10
N MET A 73 -8.02 1.16 23.57
CA MET A 73 -7.74 -0.09 22.86
C MET A 73 -8.75 -1.21 23.10
N GLY A 74 -9.76 -1.25 22.24
CA GLY A 74 -10.55 -2.47 22.00
C GLY A 74 -10.92 -2.72 20.54
N LYS A 75 -10.54 -1.88 19.57
CA LYS A 75 -11.10 -1.97 18.20
C LYS A 75 -10.14 -1.55 17.09
N ARG A 76 -10.15 -2.34 15.99
CA ARG A 76 -9.65 -2.00 14.64
C ARG A 76 -9.95 -0.54 14.32
N ASN A 77 -8.97 0.21 13.81
CA ASN A 77 -8.94 1.66 13.52
C ASN A 77 -8.11 2.56 14.48
N THR A 78 -7.15 2.00 15.21
CA THR A 78 -6.30 2.75 16.16
C THR A 78 -5.57 3.93 15.52
N TRP A 79 -4.97 3.73 14.33
CA TRP A 79 -4.25 4.80 13.63
C TRP A 79 -5.14 5.99 13.25
N GLU A 80 -6.34 5.76 12.71
CA GLU A 80 -7.28 6.83 12.37
C GLU A 80 -7.71 7.65 13.59
N LYS A 81 -7.84 7.00 14.76
CA LYS A 81 -8.13 7.70 16.02
C LYS A 81 -6.95 8.55 16.48
N LEU A 82 -5.72 8.04 16.34
CA LEU A 82 -4.51 8.80 16.64
C LEU A 82 -4.43 10.06 15.78
N LYS A 83 -4.72 9.95 14.48
CA LYS A 83 -4.76 11.10 13.55
C LYS A 83 -5.80 12.17 13.92
N GLN A 84 -6.88 11.79 14.61
CA GLN A 84 -7.92 12.72 15.06
C GLN A 84 -7.66 13.30 16.45
N SER A 85 -6.62 12.82 17.15
CA SER A 85 -6.28 13.32 18.47
C SER A 85 -5.91 14.81 18.43
N LYS A 86 -6.30 15.53 19.48
CA LYS A 86 -5.91 16.93 19.69
C LYS A 86 -4.82 17.07 20.75
N THR A 87 -4.41 15.98 21.38
CA THR A 87 -3.34 15.98 22.38
C THR A 87 -2.01 16.27 21.69
N PRO A 88 -1.26 17.32 22.08
CA PRO A 88 -0.03 17.73 21.37
C PRO A 88 0.99 16.61 21.18
N SER A 89 1.27 15.81 22.20
CA SER A 89 2.20 14.67 22.13
C SER A 89 1.76 13.60 21.12
N VAL A 90 0.45 13.31 21.04
CA VAL A 90 -0.09 12.36 20.05
C VAL A 90 0.00 12.93 18.63
N VAL A 91 -0.26 14.24 18.46
CA VAL A 91 -0.13 14.90 17.15
C VAL A 91 1.33 14.88 16.67
N GLU A 92 2.28 15.15 17.56
CA GLU A 92 3.71 15.08 17.26
C GLU A 92 4.15 13.65 16.93
N TYR A 93 3.71 12.65 17.70
CA TYR A 93 3.94 11.25 17.42
C TYR A 93 3.44 10.85 16.01
N VAL A 94 2.19 11.21 15.68
CA VAL A 94 1.61 10.92 14.36
C VAL A 94 2.46 11.55 13.25
N LYS A 95 2.82 12.83 13.37
CA LYS A 95 3.66 13.53 12.38
C LYS A 95 5.02 12.87 12.22
N ASN A 96 5.65 12.47 13.32
CA ASN A 96 6.95 11.81 13.30
C ASN A 96 6.86 10.44 12.59
N MET A 97 5.80 9.68 12.84
CA MET A 97 5.57 8.41 12.15
C MET A 97 5.27 8.61 10.67
N GLU A 98 4.39 9.53 10.30
CA GLU A 98 4.12 9.86 8.89
C GLU A 98 5.40 10.28 8.16
N SER A 99 6.22 11.13 8.79
CA SER A 99 7.52 11.54 8.24
C SER A 99 8.48 10.36 8.04
N LYS A 100 8.51 9.39 8.96
CA LYS A 100 9.28 8.15 8.79
C LYS A 100 8.73 7.28 7.66
N MET A 101 7.41 7.20 7.52
CA MET A 101 6.77 6.41 6.46
C MET A 101 7.04 7.00 5.07
N GLU A 102 7.16 8.32 4.93
CA GLU A 102 7.57 8.97 3.67
C GLU A 102 8.97 8.56 3.19
N LYS A 103 9.81 8.06 4.10
CA LYS A 103 11.16 7.59 3.79
C LYS A 103 11.21 6.13 3.30
N LEU A 104 10.08 5.43 3.27
CA LEU A 104 10.01 4.07 2.77
C LEU A 104 10.21 4.02 1.25
N LYS A 105 11.06 3.11 0.79
CA LYS A 105 11.28 2.83 -0.63
C LYS A 105 11.05 1.35 -0.91
N LEU A 106 10.45 1.07 -2.06
CA LEU A 106 10.33 -0.28 -2.58
C LEU A 106 11.45 -0.54 -3.58
N GLU A 107 12.30 -1.53 -3.32
CA GLU A 107 13.43 -1.90 -4.15
C GLU A 107 13.45 -3.42 -4.41
N SER A 108 14.40 -3.88 -5.23
CA SER A 108 14.61 -5.31 -5.53
C SER A 108 13.35 -6.03 -6.05
N ILE A 109 12.47 -5.31 -6.75
CA ILE A 109 11.16 -5.82 -7.17
C ILE A 109 11.32 -6.94 -8.19
N ARG A 110 10.71 -8.09 -7.90
CA ARG A 110 10.78 -9.29 -8.74
C ARG A 110 9.42 -9.97 -8.84
N ALA A 111 9.15 -10.58 -10.00
CA ALA A 111 7.99 -11.44 -10.19
C ALA A 111 8.34 -12.87 -9.76
N SER A 112 7.55 -13.45 -8.86
CA SER A 112 7.70 -14.85 -8.46
C SER A 112 6.90 -15.78 -9.39
N SER A 113 5.75 -15.32 -9.90
CA SER A 113 4.97 -16.03 -10.93
C SER A 113 4.03 -15.09 -11.67
N LYS A 114 3.68 -15.43 -12.90
CA LYS A 114 2.78 -14.64 -13.75
C LYS A 114 1.71 -15.51 -14.40
N ASP A 115 0.46 -15.07 -14.32
CA ASP A 115 -0.69 -15.70 -14.97
C ASP A 115 -1.41 -14.66 -15.85
N ASP A 116 -1.20 -14.73 -17.16
CA ASP A 116 -1.83 -13.83 -18.13
C ASP A 116 -3.32 -14.16 -18.36
N THR A 117 -3.77 -15.38 -18.04
CA THR A 117 -5.17 -15.79 -18.12
C THR A 117 -5.99 -15.13 -17.01
N LEU A 118 -5.45 -15.12 -15.78
CA LEU A 118 -6.06 -14.45 -14.63
C LEU A 118 -5.68 -12.97 -14.50
N LYS A 119 -4.83 -12.46 -15.42
CA LYS A 119 -4.26 -11.10 -15.40
C LYS A 119 -3.62 -10.77 -14.05
N LYS A 120 -2.93 -11.75 -13.46
CA LYS A 120 -2.40 -11.73 -12.11
C LYS A 120 -0.88 -11.95 -12.13
N CYS A 121 -0.17 -11.21 -11.29
CA CYS A 121 1.25 -11.36 -11.07
C CYS A 121 1.52 -11.45 -9.56
N ASN A 122 2.24 -12.47 -9.13
CA ASN A 122 2.75 -12.57 -7.77
C ASN A 122 4.15 -11.96 -7.74
N CYS A 123 4.39 -11.12 -6.75
CA CYS A 123 5.54 -10.24 -6.68
C CYS A 123 6.18 -10.31 -5.30
N GLU A 124 7.48 -10.03 -5.27
CA GLU A 124 8.26 -9.85 -4.05
C GLU A 124 9.10 -8.59 -4.21
N ALA A 125 9.33 -7.88 -3.11
CA ALA A 125 10.16 -6.70 -3.09
C ALA A 125 10.76 -6.48 -1.70
N ASP A 126 11.80 -5.65 -1.65
CA ASP A 126 12.39 -5.21 -0.39
C ASP A 126 11.86 -3.81 -0.08
N VAL A 127 11.28 -3.62 1.09
CA VAL A 127 10.92 -2.31 1.63
C VAL A 127 12.08 -1.83 2.49
N LYS A 128 12.66 -0.69 2.10
CA LYS A 128 13.79 -0.07 2.80
C LYS A 128 13.32 1.16 3.56
N ILE A 129 13.72 1.26 4.83
CA ILE A 129 13.63 2.50 5.61
C ILE A 129 14.93 3.28 5.38
N VAL A 130 14.85 4.46 4.75
CA VAL A 130 16.03 5.28 4.44
C VAL A 130 16.06 6.55 5.27
N ASP A 131 17.02 6.70 6.18
CA ASP A 131 17.21 7.94 6.94
C ASP A 131 18.54 8.61 6.56
N ASN A 132 18.50 9.87 6.11
CA ASN A 132 19.66 10.60 5.62
C ASN A 132 20.51 9.79 4.63
N ASP A 133 19.86 9.24 3.59
CA ASP A 133 20.44 8.36 2.56
C ASP A 133 21.07 7.06 3.07
N THR A 134 20.91 6.73 4.35
CA THR A 134 21.37 5.47 4.94
C THR A 134 20.21 4.51 5.09
N VAL A 135 20.38 3.26 4.66
CA VAL A 135 19.40 2.20 4.86
C VAL A 135 19.47 1.77 6.33
N VAL A 136 18.40 2.03 7.07
CA VAL A 136 18.28 1.71 8.50
C VAL A 136 17.72 0.31 8.70
N ASP A 137 16.79 -0.10 7.84
CA ASP A 137 16.14 -1.41 7.92
C ASP A 137 15.68 -1.87 6.52
N VAL A 138 15.56 -3.18 6.36
CA VAL A 138 15.10 -3.84 5.13
C VAL A 138 14.17 -4.99 5.49
N MET A 139 12.95 -4.95 4.97
CA MET A 139 11.97 -6.03 5.12
C MET A 139 11.52 -6.55 3.76
N SER A 140 11.36 -7.86 3.63
CA SER A 140 10.85 -8.48 2.40
C SER A 140 9.34 -8.50 2.45
N VAL A 141 8.68 -7.97 1.40
CA VAL A 141 7.22 -8.00 1.26
C VAL A 141 6.81 -8.86 0.07
N LYS A 142 5.81 -9.71 0.27
CA LYS A 142 5.13 -10.42 -0.82
C LYS A 142 3.80 -9.75 -1.13
N TYR A 143 3.49 -9.62 -2.41
CA TYR A 143 2.24 -9.02 -2.85
C TYR A 143 1.74 -9.60 -4.18
N THR A 144 0.45 -9.46 -4.43
CA THR A 144 -0.20 -9.83 -5.67
C THR A 144 -0.69 -8.57 -6.36
N ALA A 145 -0.43 -8.43 -7.66
CA ALA A 145 -1.01 -7.40 -8.52
C ALA A 145 -1.92 -8.05 -9.57
N GLN A 146 -3.15 -7.55 -9.71
CA GLN A 146 -4.15 -8.12 -10.62
C GLN A 146 -4.97 -7.01 -11.29
N LYS A 147 -5.31 -7.19 -12.58
CA LYS A 147 -6.33 -6.37 -13.24
C LYS A 147 -7.71 -7.03 -13.15
N THR A 148 -8.72 -6.27 -12.73
CA THR A 148 -10.13 -6.73 -12.72
C THR A 148 -10.69 -6.83 -14.14
N GLU A 149 -11.90 -7.37 -14.28
CA GLU A 149 -12.63 -7.42 -15.55
C GLU A 149 -12.81 -6.01 -16.16
N ASP A 150 -13.07 -5.01 -15.32
CA ASP A 150 -13.16 -3.59 -15.69
C ASP A 150 -11.80 -2.94 -16.00
N GLY A 151 -10.71 -3.71 -15.91
CA GLY A 151 -9.35 -3.22 -16.14
C GLY A 151 -8.72 -2.43 -14.99
N LYS A 152 -9.39 -2.34 -13.83
CA LYS A 152 -8.86 -1.65 -12.64
C LYS A 152 -7.76 -2.48 -11.99
N LEU A 153 -6.71 -1.81 -11.50
CA LEU A 153 -5.65 -2.47 -10.75
C LEU A 153 -6.09 -2.75 -9.31
N ARG A 154 -5.79 -3.96 -8.83
CA ARG A 154 -5.89 -4.36 -7.43
C ARG A 154 -4.55 -4.90 -6.97
N VAL A 155 -4.11 -4.47 -5.79
CA VAL A 155 -2.91 -4.98 -5.13
C VAL A 155 -3.31 -5.54 -3.77
N GLU A 156 -2.76 -6.71 -3.42
CA GLU A 156 -2.93 -7.35 -2.13
C GLU A 156 -1.56 -7.67 -1.55
N VAL A 157 -1.28 -7.18 -0.34
CA VAL A 157 -0.02 -7.43 0.37
C VAL A 157 -0.22 -8.57 1.36
N ASP A 158 0.72 -9.52 1.38
CA ASP A 158 0.73 -10.63 2.33
C ASP A 158 1.19 -10.14 3.71
N LYS A 159 0.25 -10.10 4.66
CA LYS A 159 0.50 -9.60 6.02
C LYS A 159 1.48 -10.46 6.82
N SER A 160 1.64 -11.73 6.47
CA SER A 160 2.64 -12.59 7.12
C SER A 160 4.08 -12.15 6.86
N SER A 161 4.29 -11.19 5.95
CA SER A 161 5.59 -10.54 5.73
C SER A 161 6.03 -9.63 6.90
N PHE A 162 5.14 -9.36 7.86
CA PHE A 162 5.35 -8.40 8.96
C PHE A 162 5.25 -9.03 10.36
N GLU A 163 5.00 -10.35 10.44
CA GLU A 163 4.99 -11.15 11.67
C GLU A 163 6.36 -11.79 11.94
#